data_AF-A0A957IKJ5-F1
#
_entry.id   AF-A0A957IKJ5-F1
#
_cell.length_a   1.000
_cell.length_b   1.000
_cell.length_c   1.000
_cell.angle_alpha   90.00
_cell.angle_beta   90.00
_cell.angle_gamma   90.00
#
_symmetry.space_group_name_H-M   'P 1'
#
loop_
_entity.id
_entity.type
_entity.pdbx_description
1 polymer ?
#
loop_
_entity_poly.entity_id
_entity_poly.type
_entity_poly.pdbx_seq_one_letter_code
_entity_poly.pdbx_strand_id
1 'polypeptide(L)'
;MKTTSQTGLFLTLFMLLLVLLAAFVFLFQGRQVVVEQRDNLETETADLQQELAQTELDLAAVEATRAFTVDALATAESNAVLLDGELVRSQQDVDALTEQLDSASQTITTLEDQQEAALARPPEVAILSPANGRLLSMGESVNIVLVATDPKGVTAVNLVINEEPVETYQPGSETLFTAVAPWEPAEPNEYVIVLTAVNSEGITSRSATVTVTVALSDSANRPVAGTNAAVDDEIGALVSGLRQLPVPESTTIQEVTGAVLRQAQTAYALALASSAPWLQVGLVGQAFDFAPADYAYDDLIQAAYGGSTGAIYQPATDELLILEQENAPNAVTQLGYVRQWDYLLQDQNFGLDGLTTGDLTLDAALALAALSEGDATVLQENFLTARYLALETAVIPETYPIDATALQDAPTSIANR
;
A
#
# COMPACT_ATOMS: atom_id res chain seq x y z
N MET A 1 33.69 -145.17 86.59
CA MET A 1 33.48 -146.00 85.38
C MET A 1 32.25 -145.44 84.69
N LYS A 2 32.23 -144.99 83.45
CA LYS A 2 33.02 -145.37 82.28
C LYS A 2 33.36 -144.11 81.49
N THR A 3 34.63 -143.95 81.16
CA THR A 3 35.11 -143.13 80.06
C THR A 3 34.68 -143.82 78.75
N THR A 4 33.47 -143.53 78.25
CA THR A 4 32.99 -144.14 77.00
C THR A 4 33.32 -143.27 75.82
N SER A 5 34.34 -143.77 75.14
CA SER A 5 34.61 -143.71 73.71
C SER A 5 34.19 -142.40 73.06
N GLN A 6 35.16 -141.51 73.08
CA GLN A 6 35.18 -140.20 72.44
C GLN A 6 34.64 -140.20 71.00
N THR A 7 34.55 -141.33 70.29
CA THR A 7 34.25 -141.39 68.86
C THR A 7 32.84 -140.96 68.45
N GLY A 8 31.80 -141.40 69.19
CA GLY A 8 30.42 -141.04 68.86
C GLY A 8 30.17 -139.53 69.03
N LEU A 9 30.73 -138.99 70.12
CA LEU A 9 30.75 -137.55 70.37
C LEU A 9 31.47 -136.79 69.23
N PHE A 10 32.62 -137.29 68.77
CA PHE A 10 33.39 -136.71 67.67
C PHE A 10 32.62 -136.63 66.36
N LEU A 11 31.85 -137.67 66.01
CA LEU A 11 31.15 -137.70 64.73
C LEU A 11 29.97 -136.71 64.68
N THR A 12 29.18 -136.63 65.76
CA THR A 12 28.12 -135.61 65.88
C THR A 12 28.67 -134.19 65.88
N LEU A 13 29.80 -133.97 66.56
CA LEU A 13 30.51 -132.69 66.52
C LEU A 13 30.99 -132.36 65.11
N PHE A 14 31.54 -133.34 64.40
CA PHE A 14 32.02 -133.16 63.02
C PHE A 14 30.88 -132.85 62.04
N MET A 15 29.75 -133.56 62.14
CA MET A 15 28.59 -133.32 61.26
C MET A 15 27.96 -131.94 61.55
N LEU A 16 27.83 -131.55 62.82
CA LEU A 16 27.35 -130.23 63.20
C LEU A 16 28.30 -129.12 62.72
N LEU A 17 29.62 -129.37 62.77
CA LEU A 17 30.63 -128.48 62.22
C LEU A 17 30.48 -128.32 60.69
N LEU A 18 30.17 -129.38 59.95
CA LEU A 18 29.90 -129.29 58.50
C LEU A 18 28.62 -128.51 58.18
N VAL A 19 27.55 -128.69 58.94
CA VAL A 19 26.30 -127.92 58.76
C VAL A 19 26.54 -126.44 59.07
N LEU A 20 27.26 -126.14 60.15
CA LEU A 20 27.67 -124.76 60.47
C LEU A 20 28.54 -124.17 59.36
N LEU A 21 29.47 -124.94 58.79
CA LEU A 21 30.31 -124.51 57.68
C LEU A 21 29.46 -124.21 56.42
N ALA A 22 28.51 -125.08 56.07
CA ALA A 22 27.62 -124.89 54.94
C ALA A 22 26.70 -123.67 55.13
N ALA A 23 26.13 -123.49 56.33
CA ALA A 23 25.34 -122.33 56.68
C ALA A 23 26.17 -121.03 56.63
N PHE A 24 27.42 -121.08 57.10
CA PHE A 24 28.37 -119.97 56.98
C PHE A 24 28.64 -119.61 55.52
N VAL A 25 28.94 -120.61 54.66
CA VAL A 25 29.17 -120.38 53.23
C VAL A 25 27.93 -119.83 52.55
N PHE A 26 26.74 -120.34 52.86
CA PHE A 26 25.48 -119.82 52.30
C PHE A 26 25.20 -118.38 52.73
N LEU A 27 25.38 -118.05 54.02
CA LEU A 27 25.25 -116.67 54.52
C LEU A 27 26.30 -115.74 53.92
N PHE A 28 27.53 -116.24 53.70
CA PHE A 28 28.61 -115.49 53.07
C PHE A 28 28.33 -115.22 51.59
N GLN A 29 27.88 -116.22 50.84
CA GLN A 29 27.46 -116.06 49.44
C GLN A 29 26.25 -115.13 49.32
N GLY A 30 25.23 -115.30 50.17
CA GLY A 30 24.08 -114.41 50.23
C GLY A 30 24.48 -112.96 50.53
N ARG A 31 25.43 -112.75 51.46
CA ARG A 31 25.99 -111.42 51.74
C ARG A 31 26.73 -110.86 50.53
N GLN A 32 27.51 -111.65 49.81
CA GLN A 32 28.23 -111.19 48.61
C GLN A 32 27.25 -110.73 47.53
N VAL A 33 26.18 -111.49 47.27
CA VAL A 33 25.15 -111.10 46.29
C VAL A 33 24.47 -109.78 46.68
N VAL A 34 24.15 -109.60 47.96
CA VAL A 34 23.54 -108.34 48.44
C VAL A 34 24.50 -107.16 48.31
N VAL A 35 25.79 -107.36 48.59
CA VAL A 35 26.82 -106.32 48.41
C VAL A 35 26.97 -105.96 46.94
N GLU A 36 27.03 -106.95 46.05
CA GLU A 36 27.10 -106.72 44.60
C GLU A 36 25.87 -105.97 44.07
N GLN A 37 24.66 -106.34 44.53
CA GLN A 37 23.44 -105.60 44.19
C GLN A 37 23.45 -104.16 44.69
N ARG A 38 23.92 -103.92 45.92
CA ARG A 38 24.08 -102.57 46.46
C ARG A 38 25.05 -101.75 45.62
N ASP A 39 26.22 -102.30 45.32
CA ASP A 39 27.25 -101.59 44.55
C ASP A 39 26.76 -101.28 43.12
N ASN A 40 26.01 -102.21 42.51
CA ASN A 40 25.36 -101.98 41.21
C ASN A 40 24.30 -100.87 41.28
N LEU A 41 23.45 -100.86 42.31
CA LEU A 41 22.43 -99.81 42.50
C LEU A 41 23.07 -98.44 42.82
N GLU A 42 24.14 -98.41 43.62
CA GLU A 42 24.91 -97.19 43.88
C GLU A 42 25.52 -96.65 42.57
N THR A 43 26.04 -97.53 41.72
CA THR A 43 26.55 -97.15 40.38
C THR A 43 25.45 -96.61 39.48
N GLU A 44 24.32 -97.32 39.36
CA GLU A 44 23.17 -96.90 38.53
C GLU A 44 22.59 -95.56 39.03
N THR A 45 22.53 -95.36 40.35
CA THR A 45 22.08 -94.09 40.94
C THR A 45 23.04 -92.94 40.61
N ALA A 46 24.35 -93.19 40.65
CA ALA A 46 25.35 -92.18 40.29
C ALA A 46 25.27 -91.82 38.80
N ASP A 47 25.09 -92.82 37.92
CA ASP A 47 24.93 -92.61 36.48
C ASP A 47 23.66 -91.82 36.16
N LEU A 48 22.52 -92.15 36.79
CA LEU A 48 21.27 -91.40 36.63
C LEU A 48 21.37 -89.97 37.16
N GLN A 49 22.07 -89.73 38.27
CA GLN A 49 22.33 -88.38 38.77
C GLN A 49 23.18 -87.57 37.80
N GLN A 50 24.18 -88.20 37.17
CA GLN A 50 25.00 -87.58 36.15
C GLN A 50 24.18 -87.27 34.87
N GLU A 51 23.33 -88.19 34.42
CA GLU A 51 22.45 -87.98 33.26
C GLU A 51 21.42 -86.88 33.51
N LEU A 52 20.85 -86.82 34.72
CA LEU A 52 19.95 -85.74 35.13
C LEU A 52 20.66 -84.39 35.10
N ALA A 53 21.87 -84.29 35.68
CA ALA A 53 22.65 -83.05 35.68
C ALA A 53 23.02 -82.60 34.26
N GLN A 54 23.36 -83.55 33.37
CA GLN A 54 23.63 -83.24 31.97
C GLN A 54 22.37 -82.73 31.24
N THR A 55 21.22 -83.37 31.50
CA THR A 55 19.94 -82.96 30.91
C THR A 55 19.49 -81.58 31.40
N GLU A 56 19.68 -81.27 32.69
CA GLU A 56 19.42 -79.94 33.25
C GLU A 56 20.32 -78.87 32.61
N LEU A 57 21.59 -79.19 32.36
CA LEU A 57 22.53 -78.29 31.68
C LEU A 57 22.14 -78.06 30.22
N ASP A 58 21.76 -79.12 29.49
CA ASP A 58 21.31 -79.02 28.11
C ASP A 58 20.01 -78.22 28.01
N LEU A 59 19.06 -78.42 28.94
CA LEU A 59 17.83 -77.63 29.02
C LEU A 59 18.13 -76.15 29.27
N ALA A 60 19.02 -75.83 30.21
CA ALA A 60 19.42 -74.45 30.48
C ALA A 60 20.09 -73.78 29.25
N ALA A 61 20.90 -74.53 28.49
CA ALA A 61 21.51 -74.03 27.26
C ALA A 61 20.48 -73.77 26.16
N VAL A 62 19.48 -74.65 26.01
CA VAL A 62 18.36 -74.47 25.07
C VAL A 62 17.50 -73.27 25.48
N GLU A 63 17.20 -73.11 26.77
CA GLU A 63 16.44 -71.97 27.28
C GLU A 63 17.17 -70.64 27.05
N ALA A 64 18.49 -70.59 27.29
CA ALA A 64 19.30 -69.41 27.01
C ALA A 64 19.34 -69.07 25.51
N THR A 65 19.47 -70.08 24.64
CA THR A 65 19.45 -69.90 23.18
C THR A 65 18.09 -69.39 22.73
N ARG A 66 17.00 -69.96 23.26
CA ARG A 66 15.64 -69.52 22.98
C ARG A 66 15.43 -68.07 23.39
N ALA A 67 15.84 -67.68 24.60
CA ALA A 67 15.73 -66.31 25.08
C ALA A 67 16.47 -65.33 24.15
N PHE A 68 17.72 -65.64 23.79
CA PHE A 68 18.50 -64.84 22.85
C PHE A 68 17.81 -64.70 21.47
N THR A 69 17.25 -65.79 20.93
CA THR A 69 16.55 -65.73 19.64
C THR A 69 15.27 -64.90 19.69
N VAL A 70 14.55 -64.92 20.81
CA VAL A 70 13.36 -64.09 21.01
C VAL A 70 13.74 -62.62 21.06
N ASP A 71 14.80 -62.26 21.78
CA ASP A 71 15.29 -60.88 21.86
C ASP A 71 15.81 -60.37 20.49
N ALA A 72 16.51 -61.24 19.75
CA ALA A 72 16.97 -60.93 18.40
C ALA A 72 15.81 -60.74 17.42
N LEU A 73 14.76 -61.57 17.50
CA LEU A 73 13.55 -61.42 16.69
C LEU A 73 12.82 -60.13 17.02
N ALA A 74 12.63 -59.81 18.32
CA ALA A 74 11.99 -58.56 18.73
C ALA A 74 12.76 -57.32 18.23
N THR A 75 14.10 -57.38 18.26
CA THR A 75 14.95 -56.32 17.70
C THR A 75 14.79 -56.20 16.18
N ALA A 76 14.77 -57.33 15.47
CA ALA A 76 14.58 -57.36 14.02
C ALA A 76 13.20 -56.82 13.60
N GLU A 77 12.14 -57.21 14.31
CA GLU A 77 10.78 -56.69 14.10
C GLU A 77 10.72 -55.18 14.34
N SER A 78 11.34 -54.67 15.42
CA SER A 78 11.43 -53.23 15.68
C SER A 78 12.15 -52.48 14.56
N ASN A 79 13.27 -53.02 14.06
CA ASN A 79 14.02 -52.40 12.96
C ASN A 79 13.23 -52.42 11.65
N ALA A 80 12.48 -53.49 11.37
CA ALA A 80 11.64 -53.57 10.20
C ALA A 80 10.54 -52.50 10.20
N VAL A 81 9.90 -52.26 11.35
CA VAL A 81 8.89 -51.19 11.49
C VAL A 81 9.51 -49.80 11.30
N LEU A 82 10.72 -49.56 11.82
CA LEU A 82 11.42 -48.29 11.61
C LEU A 82 11.74 -48.07 10.12
N LEU A 83 12.24 -49.09 9.44
CA LEU A 83 12.60 -49.01 8.02
C LEU A 83 11.36 -48.79 7.14
N ASP A 84 10.23 -49.42 7.46
CA ASP A 84 8.96 -49.17 6.79
C ASP A 84 8.51 -47.72 6.97
N GLY A 85 8.65 -47.19 8.20
CA GLY A 85 8.39 -45.78 8.49
C GLY A 85 9.29 -44.82 7.70
N GLU A 86 10.58 -45.11 7.56
CA GLU A 86 11.52 -44.33 6.75
C GLU A 86 11.21 -44.41 5.26
N LEU A 87 10.84 -45.59 4.75
CA LEU A 87 10.47 -45.78 3.35
C LEU A 87 9.21 -45.00 2.99
N VAL A 88 8.19 -45.02 3.84
CA VAL A 88 6.98 -44.22 3.66
C VAL A 88 7.33 -42.72 3.61
N ARG A 89 8.20 -42.26 4.50
CA ARG A 89 8.65 -40.86 4.53
C ARG A 89 9.41 -40.49 3.25
N SER A 90 10.33 -41.34 2.82
CA SER A 90 11.08 -41.14 1.57
C SER A 90 10.15 -41.10 0.36
N GLN A 91 9.10 -41.93 0.33
CA GLN A 91 8.12 -41.91 -0.76
C GLN A 91 7.32 -40.60 -0.76
N GLN A 92 6.88 -40.14 0.42
CA GLN A 92 6.19 -38.85 0.55
C GLN A 92 7.06 -37.67 0.10
N ASP A 93 8.35 -37.69 0.43
CA ASP A 93 9.29 -36.65 -0.01
C ASP A 93 9.48 -36.66 -1.54
N VAL A 94 9.56 -37.85 -2.15
CA VAL A 94 9.63 -37.99 -3.61
C VAL A 94 8.35 -37.49 -4.29
N ASP A 95 7.18 -37.83 -3.75
CA ASP A 95 5.89 -37.36 -4.27
C ASP A 95 5.80 -35.83 -4.19
N ALA A 96 6.21 -35.24 -3.07
CA ALA A 96 6.24 -33.79 -2.88
C ALA A 96 7.22 -33.09 -3.83
N LEU A 97 8.42 -33.65 -4.04
CA LEU A 97 9.39 -33.13 -5.01
C LEU A 97 8.87 -33.24 -6.46
N THR A 98 8.16 -34.32 -6.78
CA THR A 98 7.54 -34.49 -8.10
C THR A 98 6.49 -33.41 -8.35
N GLU A 99 5.63 -33.13 -7.37
CA GLU A 99 4.64 -32.05 -7.47
C GLU A 99 5.29 -30.66 -7.61
N GLN A 100 6.37 -30.41 -6.86
CA GLN A 100 7.15 -29.17 -7.01
C GLN A 100 7.77 -29.03 -8.40
N LEU A 101 8.28 -30.12 -8.97
CA LEU A 101 8.85 -30.14 -10.32
C LEU A 101 7.78 -29.82 -11.36
N ASP A 102 6.60 -30.44 -11.27
CA ASP A 102 5.48 -30.18 -12.17
C ASP A 102 5.03 -28.71 -12.10
N SER A 103 4.94 -28.14 -10.89
CA SER A 103 4.61 -26.72 -10.68
C SER A 103 5.68 -25.78 -11.26
N ALA A 104 6.96 -26.10 -11.07
CA ALA A 104 8.06 -25.33 -11.65
C ALA A 104 8.05 -25.38 -13.18
N SER A 105 7.80 -26.55 -13.77
CA SER A 105 7.66 -26.70 -15.23
C SER A 105 6.51 -25.87 -15.79
N GLN A 106 5.34 -25.88 -15.15
CA GLN A 106 4.21 -25.02 -15.55
C GLN A 106 4.55 -23.53 -15.45
N THR A 107 5.27 -23.14 -14.40
CA THR A 107 5.71 -21.75 -14.21
C THR A 107 6.66 -21.32 -15.33
N ILE A 108 7.60 -22.17 -15.72
CA ILE A 108 8.53 -21.90 -16.83
C ILE A 108 7.75 -21.69 -18.13
N THR A 109 6.85 -22.59 -18.50
CA THR A 109 6.05 -22.45 -19.72
C THR A 109 5.23 -21.16 -19.70
N THR A 110 4.64 -20.81 -18.56
CA THR A 110 3.90 -19.56 -18.40
C THR A 110 4.79 -18.32 -18.61
N LEU A 111 6.01 -18.34 -18.09
CA LEU A 111 6.98 -17.25 -18.26
C LEU A 111 7.49 -17.15 -19.71
N GLU A 112 7.70 -18.28 -20.38
CA GLU A 112 8.06 -18.32 -21.80
C GLU A 112 6.95 -17.71 -22.67
N ASP A 113 5.69 -18.09 -22.44
CA ASP A 113 4.54 -17.52 -23.14
C ASP A 113 4.39 -16.01 -22.86
N GLN A 114 4.59 -15.58 -21.61
CA GLN A 114 4.56 -14.15 -21.24
C GLN A 114 5.69 -13.36 -21.90
N GLN A 115 6.89 -13.93 -21.96
CA GLN A 115 8.03 -13.30 -22.61
C GLN A 115 7.80 -13.15 -24.11
N GLU A 116 7.35 -14.21 -24.79
CA GLU A 116 7.03 -14.15 -26.22
C GLU A 116 5.92 -13.14 -26.50
N ALA A 117 4.87 -13.13 -25.67
CA ALA A 117 3.80 -12.14 -25.77
C ALA A 117 4.26 -10.71 -25.49
N ALA A 118 5.28 -10.49 -24.65
CA ALA A 118 5.87 -9.16 -24.41
C ALA A 118 6.73 -8.72 -25.60
N LEU A 119 7.49 -9.64 -26.18
CA LEU A 119 8.36 -9.44 -27.35
C LEU A 119 7.58 -9.24 -28.66
N ALA A 120 6.33 -9.69 -28.74
CA ALA A 120 5.45 -9.49 -29.89
C ALA A 120 4.64 -8.19 -29.83
N ARG A 121 4.77 -7.39 -28.75
CA ARG A 121 4.05 -6.13 -28.62
C ARG A 121 4.62 -5.09 -29.59
N PRO A 122 3.78 -4.16 -30.08
CA PRO A 122 4.27 -3.00 -30.81
C PRO A 122 5.07 -2.08 -29.87
N PRO A 123 5.92 -1.19 -30.42
CA PRO A 123 6.59 -0.16 -29.65
C PRO A 123 5.59 0.70 -28.86
N GLU A 124 6.04 1.21 -27.72
CA GLU A 124 5.34 2.24 -26.95
C GLU A 124 5.97 3.61 -27.22
N VAL A 125 5.13 4.62 -27.38
CA VAL A 125 5.56 5.99 -27.66
C VAL A 125 4.83 6.96 -26.75
N ALA A 126 5.51 8.05 -26.39
CA ALA A 126 4.91 9.16 -25.67
C ALA A 126 5.54 10.48 -26.07
N ILE A 127 4.74 11.54 -26.01
CA ILE A 127 5.17 12.93 -26.11
C ILE A 127 5.17 13.46 -24.68
N LEU A 128 6.34 13.78 -24.15
CA LEU A 128 6.53 14.26 -22.77
C LEU A 128 6.34 15.78 -22.66
N SER A 129 6.61 16.50 -23.74
CA SER A 129 6.36 17.93 -23.88
C SER A 129 6.07 18.22 -25.36
N PRO A 130 5.15 19.15 -25.68
CA PRO A 130 4.26 19.85 -24.75
C PRO A 130 3.23 18.91 -24.11
N ALA A 131 2.66 19.31 -22.98
CA ALA A 131 1.54 18.58 -22.38
C ALA A 131 0.28 18.72 -23.25
N ASN A 132 -0.60 17.71 -23.21
CA ASN A 132 -1.88 17.75 -23.91
C ASN A 132 -2.76 18.89 -23.38
N GLY A 133 -3.37 19.65 -24.30
CA GLY A 133 -4.14 20.85 -24.01
C GLY A 133 -3.30 22.09 -23.69
N ARG A 134 -1.97 22.03 -23.80
CA ARG A 134 -1.12 23.19 -23.54
C ARG A 134 -1.47 24.33 -24.50
N LEU A 135 -1.67 25.51 -23.94
CA LEU A 135 -1.74 26.76 -24.68
C LEU A 135 -0.31 27.20 -25.04
N LEU A 136 -0.08 27.44 -26.32
CA LEU A 136 1.19 27.87 -26.88
C LEU A 136 1.04 29.24 -27.52
N SER A 137 2.12 30.00 -27.45
CA SER A 137 2.23 31.32 -28.05
C SER A 137 2.69 31.20 -29.51
N MET A 138 2.03 31.90 -30.44
CA MET A 138 2.47 31.97 -31.84
C MET A 138 3.90 32.50 -31.92
N GLY A 139 4.77 31.84 -32.71
CA GLY A 139 6.19 32.16 -32.81
C GLY A 139 7.03 31.78 -31.57
N GLU A 140 6.44 31.14 -30.55
CA GLU A 140 7.20 30.54 -29.46
C GLU A 140 7.94 29.30 -29.99
N SER A 141 9.25 29.23 -29.75
CA SER A 141 10.01 28.00 -30.02
C SER A 141 9.70 26.96 -28.94
N VAL A 142 9.04 25.88 -29.34
CA VAL A 142 8.60 24.79 -28.48
C VAL A 142 9.47 23.56 -28.71
N ASN A 143 9.99 23.00 -27.63
CA ASN A 143 10.72 21.74 -27.66
C ASN A 143 9.74 20.58 -27.48
N ILE A 144 9.51 19.82 -28.55
CA ILE A 144 8.75 18.58 -28.51
C ILE A 144 9.68 17.48 -28.02
N VAL A 145 9.46 17.01 -26.79
CA VAL A 145 10.25 15.94 -26.18
C VAL A 145 9.51 14.63 -26.42
N LEU A 146 10.16 13.72 -27.14
CA LEU A 146 9.58 12.45 -27.58
C LEU A 146 10.37 11.27 -27.04
N VAL A 147 9.64 10.22 -26.67
CA VAL A 147 10.20 8.94 -26.23
C VAL A 147 9.52 7.79 -26.97
N ALA A 148 10.33 6.82 -27.38
CA ALA A 148 9.88 5.56 -27.94
C ALA A 148 10.65 4.41 -27.27
N THR A 149 9.96 3.32 -26.93
CA THR A 149 10.58 2.14 -26.35
C THR A 149 10.00 0.87 -26.94
N ASP A 150 10.88 -0.11 -27.18
CA ASP A 150 10.51 -1.44 -27.62
C ASP A 150 11.60 -2.43 -27.14
N PRO A 151 11.24 -3.56 -26.50
CA PRO A 151 12.22 -4.56 -26.06
C PRO A 151 13.10 -5.15 -27.16
N LYS A 152 12.63 -5.18 -28.42
CA LYS A 152 13.37 -5.64 -29.61
C LYS A 152 14.07 -4.50 -30.35
N GLY A 153 13.89 -3.26 -29.91
CA GLY A 153 14.52 -2.08 -30.47
C GLY A 153 13.64 -1.33 -31.46
N VAL A 154 13.76 0.00 -31.42
CA VAL A 154 13.07 0.95 -32.29
C VAL A 154 13.94 1.23 -33.51
N THR A 155 13.38 1.15 -34.71
CA THR A 155 14.10 1.41 -35.98
C THR A 155 13.71 2.72 -36.63
N ALA A 156 12.46 3.17 -36.46
CA ALA A 156 11.99 4.46 -36.96
C ALA A 156 11.07 5.14 -35.96
N VAL A 157 11.15 6.47 -35.87
CA VAL A 157 10.21 7.30 -35.11
C VAL A 157 9.77 8.48 -35.99
N ASN A 158 8.47 8.59 -36.24
CA ASN A 158 7.89 9.61 -37.11
C ASN A 158 7.08 10.61 -36.30
N LEU A 159 7.44 11.89 -36.44
CA LEU A 159 6.72 13.02 -35.88
C LEU A 159 5.90 13.71 -36.97
N VAL A 160 4.61 13.85 -36.74
CA VAL A 160 3.65 14.47 -37.66
C VAL A 160 2.89 15.56 -36.90
N ILE A 161 2.69 16.72 -37.51
CA ILE A 161 1.88 17.82 -36.96
C ILE A 161 0.81 18.17 -37.99
N ASN A 162 -0.47 18.13 -37.60
CA ASN A 162 -1.61 18.38 -38.51
C ASN A 162 -1.53 17.58 -39.83
N GLU A 163 -1.21 16.28 -39.71
CA GLU A 163 -1.03 15.35 -40.83
C GLU A 163 0.20 15.60 -41.72
N GLU A 164 0.98 16.66 -41.47
CA GLU A 164 2.23 16.92 -42.19
C GLU A 164 3.44 16.31 -41.46
N PRO A 165 4.29 15.52 -42.16
CA PRO A 165 5.48 14.94 -41.57
C PRO A 165 6.50 16.05 -41.25
N VAL A 166 6.90 16.13 -39.99
CA VAL A 166 7.88 17.12 -39.52
C VAL A 166 9.28 16.52 -39.54
N GLU A 167 9.45 15.36 -38.89
CA GLU A 167 10.77 14.75 -38.71
C GLU A 167 10.65 13.22 -38.67
N THR A 168 11.70 12.52 -39.11
CA THR A 168 11.80 11.06 -39.01
C THR A 168 13.18 10.67 -38.50
N TYR A 169 13.20 10.00 -37.35
CA TYR A 169 14.42 9.52 -36.73
C TYR A 169 14.67 8.05 -37.05
N GLN A 170 15.95 7.67 -37.16
CA GLN A 170 16.41 6.30 -37.45
C GLN A 170 17.37 5.82 -36.34
N PRO A 171 16.88 5.47 -35.14
CA PRO A 171 17.71 5.09 -34.00
C PRO A 171 18.51 3.79 -34.16
N GLY A 172 18.27 2.99 -35.19
CA GLY A 172 19.12 1.82 -35.48
C GLY A 172 18.93 0.63 -34.53
N SER A 173 17.73 0.44 -33.98
CA SER A 173 17.33 -0.66 -33.07
C SER A 173 17.68 -0.46 -31.59
N GLU A 174 17.77 0.78 -31.12
CA GLU A 174 17.86 1.08 -29.69
C GLU A 174 16.55 0.72 -28.95
N THR A 175 16.64 0.14 -27.75
CA THR A 175 15.45 -0.27 -26.95
C THR A 175 14.73 0.90 -26.28
N LEU A 176 15.41 2.03 -26.15
CA LEU A 176 14.87 3.30 -25.71
C LEU A 176 15.46 4.40 -26.60
N PHE A 177 14.59 5.16 -27.23
CA PHE A 177 14.96 6.32 -28.01
C PHE A 177 14.31 7.57 -27.43
N THR A 178 15.09 8.65 -27.31
CA THR A 178 14.60 9.96 -26.89
C THR A 178 15.14 11.03 -27.82
N ALA A 179 14.30 11.98 -28.22
CA ALA A 179 14.74 13.14 -28.98
C ALA A 179 14.00 14.40 -28.57
N VAL A 180 14.54 15.53 -29.02
CA VAL A 180 13.91 16.84 -28.91
C VAL A 180 13.80 17.42 -30.31
N ALA A 181 12.57 17.66 -30.76
CA ALA A 181 12.29 18.34 -32.02
C ALA A 181 11.88 19.79 -31.72
N PRO A 182 12.67 20.80 -32.15
CA PRO A 182 12.22 22.19 -32.06
C PRO A 182 11.10 22.43 -33.08
N TRP A 183 10.04 23.07 -32.63
CA TRP A 183 8.89 23.44 -33.45
C TRP A 183 8.45 24.87 -33.12
N GLU A 184 8.17 25.67 -34.15
CA GLU A 184 7.70 27.04 -34.00
C GLU A 184 6.38 27.18 -34.78
N PRO A 185 5.22 27.30 -34.10
CA PRO A 185 3.95 27.42 -34.77
C PRO A 185 3.79 28.81 -35.40
N ALA A 186 3.47 28.83 -36.71
CA ALA A 186 3.39 30.05 -37.50
C ALA A 186 1.99 30.70 -37.52
N GLU A 187 0.93 29.96 -37.19
CA GLU A 187 -0.45 30.44 -37.24
C GLU A 187 -1.21 30.08 -35.95
N PRO A 188 -2.18 30.90 -35.51
CA PRO A 188 -3.05 30.53 -34.40
C PRO A 188 -4.04 29.47 -34.86
N ASN A 189 -3.97 28.28 -34.25
CA ASN A 189 -4.89 27.17 -34.51
C ASN A 189 -4.76 26.09 -33.43
N GLU A 190 -5.65 25.10 -33.48
CA GLU A 190 -5.40 23.82 -32.85
C GLU A 190 -4.37 23.03 -33.69
N TYR A 191 -3.36 22.48 -33.02
CA TYR A 191 -2.36 21.62 -33.62
C TYR A 191 -2.40 20.24 -32.97
N VAL A 192 -2.48 19.21 -33.81
CA VAL A 192 -2.44 17.81 -33.40
C VAL A 192 -1.05 17.26 -33.70
N ILE A 193 -0.28 17.06 -32.64
CA ILE A 193 1.05 16.45 -32.69
C ILE A 193 0.88 14.95 -32.53
N VAL A 194 1.35 14.18 -33.50
CA VAL A 194 1.24 12.73 -33.56
C VAL A 194 2.63 12.12 -33.65
N LEU A 195 2.90 11.16 -32.76
CA LEU A 195 4.14 10.39 -32.74
C LEU A 195 3.82 8.91 -32.99
N THR A 196 4.56 8.30 -33.90
CA THR A 196 4.54 6.85 -34.14
C THR A 196 5.96 6.30 -34.16
N ALA A 197 6.13 5.04 -33.80
CA ALA A 197 7.40 4.33 -33.91
C ALA A 197 7.22 2.99 -34.60
N VAL A 198 8.31 2.45 -35.15
CA VAL A 198 8.39 1.13 -35.78
C VAL A 198 9.54 0.37 -35.13
N ASN A 199 9.34 -0.89 -34.77
CA ASN A 199 10.39 -1.73 -34.20
C ASN A 199 11.23 -2.46 -35.26
N SER A 200 12.19 -3.26 -34.82
CA SER A 200 13.07 -4.06 -35.68
C SER A 200 12.34 -5.14 -36.49
N GLU A 201 11.12 -5.50 -36.11
CA GLU A 201 10.26 -6.45 -36.83
C GLU A 201 9.28 -5.76 -37.80
N GLY A 202 9.32 -4.43 -37.88
CA GLY A 202 8.42 -3.67 -38.75
C GLY A 202 7.02 -3.45 -38.19
N ILE A 203 6.80 -3.71 -36.90
CA ILE A 203 5.52 -3.48 -36.21
C ILE A 203 5.45 -2.00 -35.79
N THR A 204 4.35 -1.33 -36.14
CA THR A 204 4.10 0.07 -35.79
C THR A 204 3.40 0.21 -34.44
N SER A 205 3.83 1.21 -33.66
CA SER A 205 3.20 1.62 -32.40
C SER A 205 1.77 2.08 -32.57
N ARG A 206 1.04 2.15 -31.46
CA ARG A 206 -0.11 3.07 -31.40
C ARG A 206 0.39 4.51 -31.48
N SER A 207 -0.43 5.41 -32.02
CA SER A 207 -0.09 6.82 -32.06
C SER A 207 -0.17 7.43 -30.66
N ALA A 208 0.86 8.16 -30.24
CA ALA A 208 0.74 9.13 -29.16
C ALA A 208 0.30 10.46 -29.76
N THR A 209 -0.78 11.02 -29.23
CA THR A 209 -1.36 12.26 -29.73
C THR A 209 -1.41 13.29 -28.61
N VAL A 210 -0.90 14.48 -28.92
CA VAL A 210 -0.96 15.67 -28.08
C VAL A 210 -1.60 16.77 -28.91
N THR A 211 -2.73 17.27 -28.43
CA THR A 211 -3.38 18.46 -28.98
C THR A 211 -2.87 19.67 -28.22
N VAL A 212 -2.48 20.71 -28.93
CA VAL A 212 -2.12 22.01 -28.35
C VAL A 212 -2.89 23.10 -29.05
N THR A 213 -3.25 24.13 -28.30
CA THR A 213 -3.90 25.31 -28.87
C THR A 213 -2.84 26.39 -29.00
N VAL A 214 -2.52 26.78 -30.22
CA VAL A 214 -1.68 27.94 -30.48
C VAL A 214 -2.59 29.14 -30.56
N ALA A 215 -2.42 30.05 -29.62
CA ALA A 215 -3.03 31.36 -29.67
C ALA A 215 -1.96 32.39 -30.02
N LEU A 216 -2.41 33.58 -30.42
CA LEU A 216 -1.53 34.74 -30.37
C LEU A 216 -1.01 34.86 -28.94
N SER A 217 0.30 34.89 -28.77
CA SER A 217 0.93 35.08 -27.47
C SER A 217 0.31 36.31 -26.82
N ASP A 218 -0.24 36.19 -25.62
CA ASP A 218 -0.75 37.37 -24.90
C ASP A 218 0.40 38.27 -24.39
N SER A 219 1.66 37.86 -24.60
CA SER A 219 2.80 38.78 -24.56
C SER A 219 2.84 39.74 -25.76
N ALA A 220 2.22 39.37 -26.89
CA ALA A 220 1.94 40.24 -28.03
C ALA A 220 0.50 40.80 -28.02
N ASN A 221 -0.37 40.30 -27.13
CA ASN A 221 -1.75 40.70 -27.04
C ASN A 221 -2.20 41.19 -25.65
N ARG A 222 -1.24 41.57 -24.77
CA ARG A 222 -1.51 42.48 -23.66
C ARG A 222 -2.40 43.57 -24.24
N PRO A 223 -3.62 43.81 -23.71
CA PRO A 223 -4.38 44.95 -24.13
C PRO A 223 -3.44 46.14 -24.01
N VAL A 224 -3.16 46.78 -25.13
CA VAL A 224 -2.53 48.10 -25.12
C VAL A 224 -3.44 48.92 -24.23
N ALA A 225 -2.93 49.37 -23.09
CA ALA A 225 -3.55 50.32 -22.15
C ALA A 225 -5.05 50.63 -22.38
N GLY A 226 -5.91 50.15 -21.47
CA GLY A 226 -7.38 50.31 -21.51
C GLY A 226 -8.05 49.05 -22.05
N THR A 227 -8.84 48.31 -21.28
CA THR A 227 -9.89 48.74 -20.35
C THR A 227 -10.00 47.68 -19.26
N ASN A 228 -10.07 48.10 -18.00
CA ASN A 228 -10.32 47.21 -16.88
C ASN A 228 -11.56 46.34 -17.11
N ALA A 229 -12.58 46.87 -17.80
CA ALA A 229 -13.76 46.15 -18.28
C ALA A 229 -13.44 44.84 -19.03
N ALA A 230 -12.44 44.79 -19.91
CA ALA A 230 -12.14 43.55 -20.65
C ALA A 230 -11.53 42.46 -19.77
N VAL A 231 -10.69 42.85 -18.80
CA VAL A 231 -10.12 41.92 -17.81
C VAL A 231 -11.19 41.46 -16.83
N ASP A 232 -12.12 42.34 -16.51
CA ASP A 232 -13.25 42.02 -15.65
C ASP A 232 -14.24 41.05 -16.31
N ASP A 233 -14.65 41.31 -17.56
CA ASP A 233 -15.50 40.40 -18.35
C ASP A 233 -14.88 39.00 -18.45
N GLU A 234 -13.55 38.93 -18.64
CA GLU A 234 -12.79 37.69 -18.68
C GLU A 234 -12.82 36.94 -17.33
N ILE A 235 -12.59 37.65 -16.22
CA ILE A 235 -12.64 37.08 -14.88
C ILE A 235 -14.06 36.63 -14.54
N GLY A 236 -15.08 37.42 -14.85
CA GLY A 236 -16.49 37.08 -14.65
C GLY A 236 -16.89 35.83 -15.42
N ALA A 237 -16.49 35.71 -16.70
CA ALA A 237 -16.75 34.53 -17.51
C ALA A 237 -16.04 33.27 -16.95
N LEU A 238 -14.79 33.40 -16.50
CA LEU A 238 -14.05 32.30 -15.90
C LEU A 238 -14.66 31.85 -14.57
N VAL A 239 -15.04 32.80 -13.70
CA VAL A 239 -15.70 32.52 -12.42
C VAL A 239 -17.05 31.84 -12.65
N SER A 240 -17.89 32.37 -13.54
CA SER A 240 -19.14 31.73 -14.00
C SER A 240 -18.92 30.30 -14.50
N GLY A 241 -17.89 30.08 -15.34
CA GLY A 241 -17.54 28.76 -15.85
C GLY A 241 -17.08 27.78 -14.77
N LEU A 242 -16.21 28.22 -13.85
CA LEU A 242 -15.73 27.41 -12.72
C LEU A 242 -16.87 27.03 -11.76
N ARG A 243 -17.83 27.94 -11.56
CA ARG A 243 -18.99 27.74 -10.70
C ARG A 243 -20.15 27.02 -11.37
N GLN A 244 -20.17 26.98 -12.70
CA GLN A 244 -21.31 26.54 -13.50
C GLN A 244 -22.60 27.32 -13.16
N LEU A 245 -22.44 28.60 -12.81
CA LEU A 245 -23.53 29.51 -12.50
C LEU A 245 -23.57 30.60 -13.58
N PRO A 246 -24.73 30.94 -14.13
CA PRO A 246 -24.82 31.97 -15.16
C PRO A 246 -24.45 33.34 -14.60
N VAL A 247 -23.75 34.15 -15.41
CA VAL A 247 -23.60 35.58 -15.15
C VAL A 247 -24.99 36.24 -15.23
N PRO A 248 -25.44 36.93 -14.17
CA PRO A 248 -26.76 37.54 -14.14
C PRO A 248 -26.92 38.69 -15.15
N GLU A 249 -28.09 38.78 -15.77
CA GLU A 249 -28.39 39.76 -16.83
C GLU A 249 -28.44 41.23 -16.34
N SER A 250 -28.53 41.49 -15.04
CA SER A 250 -28.68 42.84 -14.43
C SER A 250 -27.48 43.34 -13.64
N THR A 251 -26.31 42.72 -13.82
CA THR A 251 -25.11 43.08 -13.06
C THR A 251 -24.63 44.49 -13.41
N THR A 252 -24.60 45.40 -12.43
CA THR A 252 -24.05 46.76 -12.61
C THR A 252 -22.61 46.78 -12.12
N ILE A 253 -21.67 46.78 -13.06
CA ILE A 253 -20.24 46.87 -12.77
C ILE A 253 -19.79 48.31 -12.96
N GLN A 254 -19.17 48.88 -11.93
CA GLN A 254 -18.68 50.25 -11.96
C GLN A 254 -17.19 50.31 -11.66
N GLU A 255 -16.42 50.86 -12.61
CA GLU A 255 -15.04 51.24 -12.36
C GLU A 255 -14.99 52.53 -11.52
N VAL A 256 -14.27 52.48 -10.40
CA VAL A 256 -14.17 53.59 -9.45
C VAL A 256 -12.73 53.85 -9.04
N THR A 257 -12.43 55.12 -8.74
CA THR A 257 -11.11 55.48 -8.18
C THR A 257 -10.85 54.75 -6.86
N GLY A 258 -9.58 54.50 -6.53
CA GLY A 258 -9.22 53.87 -5.26
C GLY A 258 -9.65 54.64 -4.01
N ALA A 259 -9.92 55.95 -4.12
CA ALA A 259 -10.49 56.72 -3.02
C ALA A 259 -11.97 56.36 -2.78
N VAL A 260 -12.75 56.24 -3.86
CA VAL A 260 -14.17 55.84 -3.80
C VAL A 260 -14.29 54.39 -3.35
N LEU A 261 -13.46 53.49 -3.88
CA LEU A 261 -13.45 52.08 -3.48
C LEU A 261 -13.18 51.91 -1.99
N ARG A 262 -12.13 52.59 -1.47
CA ARG A 262 -11.81 52.55 -0.04
C ARG A 262 -12.93 53.12 0.82
N GLN A 263 -13.56 54.21 0.36
CA GLN A 263 -14.71 54.77 1.08
C GLN A 263 -15.86 53.76 1.18
N ALA A 264 -16.13 53.03 0.09
CA ALA A 264 -17.15 51.97 0.07
C ALA A 264 -16.79 50.80 1.00
N GLN A 265 -15.53 50.33 0.98
CA GLN A 265 -15.03 49.27 1.86
C GLN A 265 -15.13 49.66 3.34
N THR A 266 -14.70 50.87 3.70
CA THR A 266 -14.82 51.37 5.08
C THR A 266 -16.29 51.51 5.50
N ALA A 267 -17.17 52.00 4.63
CA ALA A 267 -18.59 52.09 4.92
C ALA A 267 -19.23 50.71 5.15
N TYR A 268 -18.87 49.73 4.33
CA TYR A 268 -19.32 48.35 4.49
C TYR A 268 -18.82 47.74 5.80
N ALA A 269 -17.52 47.87 6.11
CA ALA A 269 -16.95 47.36 7.36
C ALA A 269 -17.59 48.00 8.60
N LEU A 270 -17.86 49.31 8.56
CA LEU A 270 -18.54 50.02 9.66
C LEU A 270 -19.99 49.55 9.84
N ALA A 271 -20.72 49.33 8.73
CA ALA A 271 -22.08 48.81 8.76
C ALA A 271 -22.13 47.39 9.33
N LEU A 272 -21.18 46.54 8.92
CA LEU A 272 -21.05 45.17 9.41
C LEU A 272 -20.73 45.15 10.92
N ALA A 273 -19.73 45.94 11.34
CA ALA A 273 -19.33 46.08 12.75
C ALA A 273 -20.49 46.58 13.65
N SER A 274 -21.38 47.40 13.10
CA SER A 274 -22.52 47.97 13.83
C SER A 274 -23.79 47.09 13.80
N SER A 275 -23.73 45.92 13.15
CA SER A 275 -24.91 45.05 13.01
C SER A 275 -25.20 44.23 14.28
N ALA A 276 -26.46 43.89 14.49
CA ALA A 276 -26.91 43.16 15.68
C ALA A 276 -26.20 41.79 15.88
N PRO A 277 -25.97 40.95 14.84
CA PRO A 277 -25.23 39.70 15.01
C PRO A 277 -23.80 39.93 15.47
N TRP A 278 -23.07 40.89 14.89
CA TRP A 278 -21.67 41.14 15.23
C TRP A 278 -21.49 41.79 16.61
N LEU A 279 -22.42 42.65 17.04
CA LEU A 279 -22.48 43.11 18.43
C LEU A 279 -22.67 41.93 19.41
N GLN A 280 -23.50 40.95 19.04
CA GLN A 280 -23.71 39.75 19.84
C GLN A 280 -22.47 38.82 19.83
N VAL A 281 -21.74 38.70 18.72
CA VAL A 281 -20.43 38.02 18.67
C VAL A 281 -19.47 38.65 19.69
N GLY A 282 -19.39 39.98 19.73
CA GLY A 282 -18.53 40.69 20.68
C GLY A 282 -18.90 40.39 22.13
N LEU A 283 -20.19 40.42 22.46
CA LEU A 283 -20.69 40.08 23.79
C LEU A 283 -20.43 38.62 24.19
N VAL A 284 -20.60 37.69 23.25
CA VAL A 284 -20.31 36.26 23.46
C VAL A 284 -18.81 36.05 23.66
N GLY A 285 -17.98 36.68 22.82
CA GLY A 285 -16.53 36.59 22.95
C GLY A 285 -16.02 37.12 24.29
N GLN A 286 -16.59 38.21 24.79
CA GLN A 286 -16.30 38.73 26.13
C GLN A 286 -16.86 37.82 27.25
N ALA A 287 -18.07 37.27 27.08
CA ALA A 287 -18.71 36.43 28.10
C ALA A 287 -18.03 35.06 28.30
N PHE A 288 -17.37 34.55 27.25
CA PHE A 288 -16.66 33.26 27.27
C PHE A 288 -15.12 33.40 27.34
N ASP A 289 -14.60 34.59 27.67
CA ASP A 289 -13.15 34.89 27.71
C ASP A 289 -12.41 34.57 26.39
N PHE A 290 -13.12 34.60 25.25
CA PHE A 290 -12.51 34.54 23.93
C PHE A 290 -11.92 35.87 23.49
N ALA A 291 -12.20 36.98 24.17
CA ALA A 291 -11.50 38.25 24.02
C ALA A 291 -11.53 39.08 25.32
N PRO A 292 -10.57 40.00 25.52
CA PRO A 292 -10.62 40.97 26.61
C PRO A 292 -11.92 41.79 26.63
N ALA A 293 -12.36 42.19 27.83
CA ALA A 293 -13.59 42.98 28.02
C ALA A 293 -13.54 44.38 27.38
N ASP A 294 -12.34 44.88 27.09
CA ASP A 294 -12.06 46.14 26.41
C ASP A 294 -11.64 45.95 24.93
N TYR A 295 -11.76 44.74 24.39
CA TYR A 295 -11.41 44.46 22.99
C TYR A 295 -12.35 45.17 22.01
N ALA A 296 -11.78 45.99 21.13
CA ALA A 296 -12.47 46.73 20.09
C ALA A 296 -12.73 45.84 18.86
N TYR A 297 -13.84 45.10 18.89
CA TYR A 297 -14.26 44.24 17.77
C TYR A 297 -14.54 45.02 16.48
N ASP A 298 -14.96 46.27 16.60
CA ASP A 298 -15.13 47.20 15.50
C ASP A 298 -13.80 47.53 14.79
N ASP A 299 -12.70 47.64 15.53
CA ASP A 299 -11.37 47.82 14.95
C ASP A 299 -10.90 46.56 14.21
N LEU A 300 -11.20 45.36 14.74
CA LEU A 300 -10.88 44.09 14.06
C LEU A 300 -11.65 43.94 12.74
N ILE A 301 -12.96 44.20 12.74
CA ILE A 301 -13.78 44.11 11.53
C ILE A 301 -13.35 45.16 10.50
N GLN A 302 -13.01 46.37 10.94
CA GLN A 302 -12.44 47.39 10.08
C GLN A 302 -11.06 47.01 9.53
N ALA A 303 -10.21 46.32 10.30
CA ALA A 303 -8.93 45.84 9.81
C ALA A 303 -9.09 44.67 8.81
N ALA A 304 -10.02 43.75 9.07
CA ALA A 304 -10.25 42.56 8.24
C ALA A 304 -10.96 42.89 6.92
N TYR A 305 -12.01 43.71 6.97
CA TYR A 305 -12.83 44.06 5.80
C TYR A 305 -12.48 45.43 5.20
N GLY A 306 -11.69 46.25 5.88
CA GLY A 306 -11.13 47.51 5.36
C GLY A 306 -9.78 47.33 4.64
N GLY A 307 -9.29 46.09 4.52
CA GLY A 307 -8.12 45.76 3.71
C GLY A 307 -8.31 46.14 2.24
N SER A 308 -7.22 46.53 1.57
CA SER A 308 -7.26 47.01 0.17
C SER A 308 -7.44 45.85 -0.81
N THR A 309 -8.66 45.36 -0.99
CA THR A 309 -9.01 44.52 -2.13
C THR A 309 -9.26 45.40 -3.36
N GLY A 310 -8.99 44.87 -4.55
CA GLY A 310 -9.20 45.62 -5.80
C GLY A 310 -10.67 45.79 -6.19
N ALA A 311 -11.60 45.13 -5.52
CA ALA A 311 -13.02 45.23 -5.78
C ALA A 311 -13.84 45.06 -4.49
N ILE A 312 -15.11 45.47 -4.53
CA ILE A 312 -16.12 45.18 -3.51
C ILE A 312 -17.49 44.98 -4.16
N TYR A 313 -18.15 43.88 -3.82
CA TYR A 313 -19.56 43.67 -4.14
C TYR A 313 -20.44 44.28 -3.04
N GLN A 314 -21.51 44.98 -3.44
CA GLN A 314 -22.47 45.61 -2.56
C GLN A 314 -23.84 44.94 -2.72
N PRO A 315 -24.23 44.02 -1.83
CA PRO A 315 -25.51 43.30 -1.95
C PRO A 315 -26.71 44.25 -1.98
N ALA A 316 -26.71 45.30 -1.16
CA ALA A 316 -27.84 46.23 -1.04
C ALA A 316 -28.17 47.02 -2.33
N THR A 317 -27.23 47.13 -3.26
CA THR A 317 -27.39 47.87 -4.52
C THR A 317 -27.19 46.98 -5.75
N ASP A 318 -26.87 45.69 -5.58
CA ASP A 318 -26.47 44.78 -6.65
C ASP A 318 -25.30 45.30 -7.52
N GLU A 319 -24.40 46.08 -6.92
CA GLU A 319 -23.30 46.76 -7.62
C GLU A 319 -21.95 46.12 -7.28
N LEU A 320 -21.14 45.86 -8.31
CA LEU A 320 -19.73 45.48 -8.17
C LEU A 320 -18.85 46.68 -8.48
N LEU A 321 -18.16 47.20 -7.47
CA LEU A 321 -17.22 48.31 -7.63
C LEU A 321 -15.81 47.76 -7.84
N ILE A 322 -15.15 48.18 -8.91
CA ILE A 322 -13.82 47.69 -9.30
C ILE A 322 -12.83 48.85 -9.36
N LEU A 323 -11.60 48.61 -8.91
CA LEU A 323 -10.54 49.62 -8.92
C LEU A 323 -10.16 50.00 -10.35
N GLU A 324 -10.40 51.27 -10.69
CA GLU A 324 -9.89 51.90 -11.91
C GLU A 324 -8.35 51.92 -11.91
N GLN A 325 -7.73 51.36 -12.94
CA GLN A 325 -6.29 51.20 -13.08
C GLN A 325 -5.88 51.43 -14.54
N GLU A 326 -4.81 52.20 -14.74
CA GLU A 326 -4.24 52.46 -16.07
C GLU A 326 -3.55 51.22 -16.67
N ASN A 327 -3.15 50.28 -15.81
CA ASN A 327 -2.46 49.06 -16.18
C ASN A 327 -3.29 47.83 -15.81
N ALA A 328 -3.08 46.74 -16.53
CA ALA A 328 -3.69 45.46 -16.20
C ALA A 328 -3.45 45.07 -14.73
N PRO A 329 -4.49 44.60 -14.02
CA PRO A 329 -4.39 44.26 -12.61
C PRO A 329 -3.38 43.14 -12.39
N ASN A 330 -2.58 43.23 -11.33
CA ASN A 330 -1.68 42.14 -10.93
C ASN A 330 -2.48 40.92 -10.42
N ALA A 331 -1.82 39.77 -10.28
CA ALA A 331 -2.48 38.52 -9.89
C ALA A 331 -3.29 38.63 -8.58
N VAL A 332 -2.83 39.43 -7.62
CA VAL A 332 -3.52 39.56 -6.34
C VAL A 332 -4.75 40.46 -6.44
N THR A 333 -4.66 41.53 -7.23
CA THR A 333 -5.84 42.34 -7.56
C THR A 333 -6.89 41.49 -8.29
N GLN A 334 -6.46 40.59 -9.19
CA GLN A 334 -7.35 39.65 -9.88
C GLN A 334 -8.00 38.66 -8.90
N LEU A 335 -7.28 38.13 -7.90
CA LEU A 335 -7.89 37.31 -6.85
C LEU A 335 -8.95 38.08 -6.06
N GLY A 336 -8.71 39.37 -5.80
CA GLY A 336 -9.70 40.27 -5.23
C GLY A 336 -10.97 40.32 -6.09
N TYR A 337 -10.83 40.43 -7.41
CA TYR A 337 -11.98 40.47 -8.33
C TYR A 337 -12.74 39.13 -8.31
N VAL A 338 -12.02 38.00 -8.37
CA VAL A 338 -12.60 36.64 -8.32
C VAL A 338 -13.47 36.44 -7.09
N ARG A 339 -12.99 36.85 -5.92
CA ARG A 339 -13.75 36.73 -4.66
C ARG A 339 -15.06 37.52 -4.71
N GLN A 340 -15.02 38.75 -5.19
CA GLN A 340 -16.21 39.60 -5.24
C GLN A 340 -17.20 39.15 -6.32
N TRP A 341 -16.69 38.62 -7.43
CA TRP A 341 -17.51 37.95 -8.44
C TRP A 341 -18.25 36.74 -7.88
N ASP A 342 -17.62 35.97 -7.00
CA ASP A 342 -18.29 34.85 -6.33
C ASP A 342 -19.47 35.32 -5.48
N TYR A 343 -19.27 36.39 -4.69
CA TYR A 343 -20.34 36.97 -3.88
C TYR A 343 -21.49 37.48 -4.73
N LEU A 344 -21.18 38.14 -5.84
CA LEU A 344 -22.19 38.59 -6.80
C LEU A 344 -22.98 37.41 -7.39
N LEU A 345 -22.28 36.36 -7.85
CA LEU A 345 -22.94 35.19 -8.42
C LEU A 345 -23.81 34.47 -7.38
N GLN A 346 -23.31 34.30 -6.16
CA GLN A 346 -24.08 33.63 -5.10
C GLN A 346 -25.32 34.44 -4.74
N ASP A 347 -25.18 35.75 -4.57
CA ASP A 347 -26.29 36.62 -4.19
C ASP A 347 -27.38 36.64 -5.26
N GLN A 348 -27.02 36.82 -6.53
CA GLN A 348 -28.01 36.94 -7.60
C GLN A 348 -28.61 35.60 -8.06
N ASN A 349 -27.89 34.48 -7.90
CA ASN A 349 -28.44 33.15 -8.23
C ASN A 349 -29.23 32.52 -7.07
N PHE A 350 -28.93 32.86 -5.82
CA PHE A 350 -29.56 32.25 -4.64
C PHE A 350 -30.39 33.20 -3.78
N GLY A 351 -30.38 34.51 -4.07
CA GLY A 351 -31.13 35.54 -3.35
C GLY A 351 -30.70 35.62 -1.89
N LEU A 352 -29.40 35.86 -1.63
CA LEU A 352 -28.85 35.79 -0.27
C LEU A 352 -29.41 36.90 0.64
N ASP A 353 -29.90 38.01 0.09
CA ASP A 353 -30.73 38.99 0.79
C ASP A 353 -31.96 38.37 1.49
N GLY A 354 -32.54 37.31 0.91
CA GLY A 354 -33.65 36.57 1.52
C GLY A 354 -33.23 35.76 2.76
N LEU A 355 -31.94 35.47 2.91
CA LEU A 355 -31.39 34.77 4.07
C LEU A 355 -30.99 35.74 5.19
N THR A 356 -30.75 37.01 4.88
CA THR A 356 -30.31 38.04 5.84
C THR A 356 -31.44 38.96 6.32
N THR A 357 -32.65 38.84 5.77
CA THR A 357 -33.81 39.72 6.04
C THR A 357 -34.63 39.36 7.29
N GLY A 358 -34.21 38.37 8.09
CA GLY A 358 -34.84 38.00 9.37
C GLY A 358 -33.87 38.11 10.56
N ASP A 359 -34.41 38.01 11.78
CA ASP A 359 -33.61 37.84 13.01
C ASP A 359 -32.92 36.47 12.99
N LEU A 360 -31.85 36.33 12.19
CA LEU A 360 -30.98 35.18 12.24
C LEU A 360 -30.44 35.05 13.68
N THR A 361 -30.41 33.81 14.17
CA THR A 361 -29.60 33.54 15.37
C THR A 361 -28.14 33.80 15.05
N LEU A 362 -27.36 34.14 16.08
CA LEU A 362 -25.92 34.33 15.96
C LEU A 362 -25.24 33.18 15.18
N ASP A 363 -25.59 31.93 15.53
CA ASP A 363 -25.03 30.74 14.88
C ASP A 363 -25.38 30.65 13.39
N ALA A 364 -26.60 31.04 13.02
CA ALA A 364 -27.04 31.02 11.62
C ALA A 364 -26.34 32.11 10.79
N ALA A 365 -26.16 33.31 11.36
CA ALA A 365 -25.42 34.39 10.72
C ALA A 365 -23.94 34.04 10.51
N LEU A 366 -23.30 33.41 11.50
CA LEU A 366 -21.90 32.96 11.40
C LEU A 366 -21.73 31.81 10.40
N ALA A 367 -22.67 30.86 10.36
CA ALA A 367 -22.63 29.75 9.40
C ALA A 367 -22.76 30.24 7.95
N LEU A 368 -23.62 31.24 7.70
CA LEU A 368 -23.80 31.83 6.37
C LEU A 368 -22.52 32.56 5.92
N ALA A 369 -21.92 33.37 6.79
CA ALA A 369 -20.67 34.07 6.49
C ALA A 369 -19.49 33.11 6.26
N ALA A 370 -19.41 32.02 7.04
CA ALA A 370 -18.37 31.01 6.86
C ALA A 370 -18.53 30.23 5.54
N LEU A 371 -19.77 29.97 5.12
CA LEU A 371 -20.06 29.32 3.85
C LEU A 371 -19.60 30.19 2.67
N SER A 372 -19.96 31.48 2.66
CA SER A 372 -19.60 32.38 1.56
C SER A 372 -18.10 32.60 1.44
N GLU A 373 -17.40 32.85 2.55
CA GLU A 373 -15.94 33.09 2.55
C GLU A 373 -15.14 31.81 2.25
N GLY A 374 -15.59 30.66 2.75
CA GLY A 374 -14.94 29.37 2.49
C GLY A 374 -15.02 28.99 1.01
N ASP A 375 -16.19 29.20 0.41
CA ASP A 375 -16.44 28.90 -1.00
C ASP A 375 -15.65 29.83 -1.93
N ALA A 376 -15.59 31.14 -1.61
CA ALA A 376 -14.78 32.08 -2.36
C ALA A 376 -13.28 31.77 -2.29
N THR A 377 -12.79 31.24 -1.16
CA THR A 377 -11.39 30.82 -1.02
C THR A 377 -11.07 29.64 -1.93
N VAL A 378 -11.94 28.63 -1.98
CA VAL A 378 -11.79 27.48 -2.90
C VAL A 378 -11.81 27.94 -4.36
N LEU A 379 -12.67 28.88 -4.70
CA LEU A 379 -12.72 29.42 -6.06
C LEU A 379 -11.43 30.18 -6.43
N GLN A 380 -10.86 30.96 -5.51
CA GLN A 380 -9.58 31.64 -5.73
C GLN A 380 -8.45 30.63 -6.01
N GLU A 381 -8.40 29.51 -5.29
CA GLU A 381 -7.43 28.42 -5.55
C GLU A 381 -7.64 27.79 -6.93
N ASN A 382 -8.89 27.51 -7.31
CA ASN A 382 -9.23 26.99 -8.62
C ASN A 382 -8.88 27.97 -9.75
N PHE A 383 -9.08 29.28 -9.53
CA PHE A 383 -8.70 30.33 -10.46
C PHE A 383 -7.18 30.42 -10.61
N LEU A 384 -6.42 30.34 -9.50
CA LEU A 384 -4.96 30.29 -9.57
C LEU A 384 -4.49 29.08 -10.37
N THR A 385 -5.11 27.92 -10.12
CA THR A 385 -4.85 26.67 -10.83
C THR A 385 -5.12 26.82 -12.33
N ALA A 386 -6.27 27.39 -12.70
CA ALA A 386 -6.68 27.57 -14.09
C ALA A 386 -5.86 28.63 -14.84
N ARG A 387 -5.44 29.71 -14.16
CA ARG A 387 -4.85 30.90 -14.80
C ARG A 387 -3.33 31.01 -14.69
N TYR A 388 -2.73 30.49 -13.62
CA TYR A 388 -1.30 30.69 -13.32
C TYR A 388 -0.49 29.40 -13.09
N LEU A 389 -1.15 28.25 -12.96
CA LEU A 389 -0.55 27.01 -12.48
C LEU A 389 -0.67 25.88 -13.52
N ALA A 390 -0.06 26.10 -14.69
CA ALA A 390 0.47 24.97 -15.44
C ALA A 390 1.92 24.73 -14.97
N LEU A 391 2.14 23.60 -14.27
CA LEU A 391 3.42 23.07 -13.71
C LEU A 391 3.70 23.41 -12.24
N GLU A 392 3.95 22.34 -11.46
CA GLU A 392 4.47 22.23 -10.08
C GLU A 392 4.02 23.27 -9.03
N THR A 393 3.42 22.76 -7.94
CA THR A 393 3.09 23.45 -6.68
C THR A 393 3.62 24.89 -6.59
N ALA A 394 2.78 25.86 -6.94
CA ALA A 394 3.06 27.24 -6.61
C ALA A 394 3.13 27.31 -5.09
N VAL A 395 4.33 27.53 -4.57
CA VAL A 395 4.48 28.17 -3.27
C VAL A 395 3.84 29.53 -3.45
N ILE A 396 2.61 29.70 -2.94
CA ILE A 396 2.04 31.01 -2.69
C ILE A 396 3.09 31.71 -1.80
N PRO A 397 3.75 32.78 -2.26
CA PRO A 397 4.64 33.51 -1.39
C PRO A 397 3.79 34.03 -0.23
N GLU A 398 4.12 33.64 1.00
CA GLU A 398 3.63 34.24 2.25
C GLU A 398 4.07 35.72 2.34
N THR A 399 3.66 36.53 1.37
CA THR A 399 3.93 37.97 1.36
C THR A 399 2.72 38.70 0.81
N TYR A 400 1.55 38.42 1.38
CA TYR A 400 0.75 39.55 1.84
C TYR A 400 1.06 39.70 3.32
N PRO A 401 1.73 40.79 3.75
CA PRO A 401 1.59 41.15 5.14
C PRO A 401 0.11 41.44 5.33
N ILE A 402 -0.62 40.46 5.87
CA ILE A 402 -1.72 40.80 6.75
C ILE A 402 -1.11 41.80 7.72
N ASP A 403 -1.80 42.90 8.04
CA ASP A 403 -1.34 43.81 9.08
C ASP A 403 -1.32 43.02 10.39
N ALA A 404 -0.22 42.29 10.60
CA ALA A 404 -0.03 41.35 11.67
C ALA A 404 0.03 42.12 12.99
N THR A 405 0.21 43.43 12.94
CA THR A 405 0.09 44.33 14.09
C THR A 405 -1.35 44.40 14.58
N ALA A 406 -2.36 44.41 13.69
CA ALA A 406 -3.77 44.36 14.08
C ALA A 406 -4.23 42.97 14.53
N LEU A 407 -3.61 41.91 14.02
CA LEU A 407 -3.87 40.51 14.44
C LEU A 407 -3.05 40.07 15.66
N GLN A 408 -1.97 40.76 16.02
CA GLN A 408 -1.14 40.43 17.19
C GLN A 408 -1.89 40.60 18.51
N ASP A 409 -2.83 41.55 18.55
CA ASP A 409 -3.70 41.81 19.70
C ASP A 409 -5.02 41.03 19.62
N ALA A 410 -5.25 40.29 18.52
CA ALA A 410 -6.40 39.42 18.41
C ALA A 410 -6.23 38.23 19.37
N PRO A 411 -7.30 37.83 20.08
CA PRO A 411 -7.25 36.68 20.97
C PRO A 411 -6.77 35.42 20.24
N THR A 412 -6.06 34.54 20.95
CA THR A 412 -5.42 33.33 20.39
C THR A 412 -6.38 32.37 19.67
N SER A 413 -7.68 32.45 19.94
CA SER A 413 -8.74 31.72 19.24
C SER A 413 -9.11 32.28 17.87
N ILE A 414 -8.74 33.54 17.58
CA ILE A 414 -9.01 34.26 16.32
C ILE A 414 -7.74 34.35 15.47
N ALA A 415 -6.56 34.46 16.08
CA ALA A 415 -5.27 34.61 15.39
C ALA A 415 -4.72 33.35 14.68
N ASN A 416 -5.33 32.17 14.89
CA ASN A 416 -4.87 30.87 14.37
C ASN A 416 -5.81 30.27 13.30
N ARG A 417 -6.48 31.10 12.49
CA ARG A 417 -7.22 30.65 11.30
C ARG A 417 -6.71 31.34 10.05
#